data_AF-A0A2J6HCU0-F1
#
_entry.id   AF-A0A2J6HCU0-F1
#
_cell.length_a   1.000
_cell.length_b   1.000
_cell.length_c   1.000
_cell.angle_alpha   90.00
_cell.angle_beta   90.00
_cell.angle_gamma   90.00
#
_symmetry.space_group_name_H-M   'P 1'
#
loop_
_entity.id
_entity.type
_entity.pdbx_description
1 polymer ?
#
loop_
_entity_poly.entity_id
_entity_poly.type
_entity_poly.pdbx_seq_one_letter_code
_entity_poly.pdbx_strand_id
1 'polypeptide(L)'
;MKSYRLFSFIILIALCIQGFTNDGVFYSQGGNLYPKKETTIQLKREVLIFTYLDTAVRVEILFEFYNPGEAKTETVGFVTPPSSGDMPYRDDGLVDGEFKHPKIFDFYAIVNDIMQPWKVFKAKESGFRTDSEGEFYNEYVYYFDAEFQKGTNIIQHSYIYKGSSSVEYKNEFFYRL
;
A
#
# COMPACT_ATOMS: atom_id res chain seq x y z
N MET A 1 40.25 -37.17 -27.58
CA MET A 1 38.76 -37.27 -27.47
C MET A 1 38.20 -37.06 -26.05
N LYS A 2 38.90 -37.41 -24.95
CA LYS A 2 38.39 -37.20 -23.58
C LYS A 2 38.44 -35.74 -23.09
N SER A 3 39.44 -34.96 -23.50
CA SER A 3 39.62 -33.55 -23.09
C SER A 3 38.54 -32.60 -23.61
N TYR A 4 38.12 -32.77 -24.88
CA TYR A 4 37.07 -31.94 -25.48
C TYR A 4 35.71 -32.17 -24.81
N ARG A 5 35.40 -33.41 -24.39
CA ARG A 5 34.17 -33.72 -23.67
C ARG A 5 34.13 -33.09 -22.28
N LEU A 6 35.26 -33.10 -21.57
CA LEU A 6 35.38 -32.44 -20.27
C LEU A 6 35.26 -30.92 -20.40
N PHE A 7 35.88 -30.34 -21.43
CA PHE A 7 35.80 -28.91 -21.72
C PHE A 7 34.38 -28.47 -22.10
N SER A 8 33.68 -29.24 -22.94
CA SER A 8 32.26 -29.00 -23.25
C SER A 8 31.38 -29.11 -22.01
N PHE A 9 31.67 -30.03 -21.09
CA PHE A 9 30.91 -30.19 -19.85
C PHE A 9 31.12 -29.01 -18.89
N ILE A 10 32.35 -28.49 -18.79
CA ILE A 10 32.68 -27.30 -17.99
C ILE A 10 32.00 -26.05 -18.58
N ILE A 11 31.95 -25.90 -19.91
CA ILE A 11 31.21 -24.82 -20.57
C ILE A 11 29.71 -24.93 -20.29
N LEU A 12 29.15 -26.14 -20.33
CA LEU A 12 27.73 -26.36 -20.02
C LEU A 12 27.41 -25.96 -18.56
N ILE A 13 28.26 -26.37 -17.62
CA ILE A 13 28.12 -25.99 -16.21
C ILE A 13 28.27 -24.48 -16.05
N ALA A 14 29.24 -23.84 -16.70
CA ALA A 14 29.45 -22.38 -16.65
C ALA A 14 28.28 -21.58 -17.22
N LEU A 15 27.57 -22.12 -18.22
CA LEU A 15 26.35 -21.51 -18.78
C LEU A 15 25.14 -21.66 -17.85
N CYS A 16 25.09 -22.67 -16.98
CA CYS A 16 24.03 -22.83 -15.98
C CYS A 16 24.13 -21.86 -14.79
N ILE A 17 25.29 -21.22 -14.55
CA ILE A 17 25.53 -20.39 -13.35
C ILE A 17 25.10 -18.91 -13.54
N GLN A 18 24.54 -18.53 -14.70
CA GLN A 18 24.23 -17.12 -15.02
C GLN A 18 22.74 -16.76 -14.99
N GLY A 19 21.87 -17.63 -14.49
CA GLY A 19 20.46 -17.31 -14.30
C GLY A 19 20.21 -16.57 -12.99
N PHE A 20 20.28 -15.25 -12.98
CA PHE A 20 19.52 -14.47 -11.99
C PHE A 20 18.09 -14.35 -12.54
N THR A 21 17.20 -15.24 -12.10
CA THR A 21 15.78 -15.09 -12.35
C THR A 21 15.29 -13.98 -11.43
N ASN A 22 14.94 -12.82 -11.99
CA ASN A 22 14.10 -11.86 -11.27
C ASN A 22 12.66 -12.29 -11.51
N ASP A 23 11.93 -12.59 -10.45
CA ASP A 23 10.55 -13.09 -10.56
C ASP A 23 9.53 -11.95 -10.37
N GLY A 24 9.97 -10.81 -9.84
CA GLY A 24 9.20 -9.57 -9.80
C GLY A 24 9.62 -8.61 -8.69
N VAL A 25 9.09 -7.39 -8.77
CA VAL A 25 9.21 -6.34 -7.77
C VAL A 25 7.80 -5.90 -7.38
N PHE A 26 7.47 -6.03 -6.10
CA PHE A 26 6.24 -5.51 -5.52
C PHE A 26 6.53 -4.16 -4.85
N TYR A 27 5.83 -3.11 -5.27
CA TYR A 27 6.02 -1.78 -4.68
C TYR A 27 5.05 -1.48 -3.55
N SER A 28 3.74 -1.56 -3.81
CA SER A 28 2.67 -1.25 -2.86
C SER A 28 1.31 -1.64 -3.47
N GLN A 29 0.23 -1.47 -2.70
CA GLN A 29 -1.14 -1.62 -3.16
C GLN A 29 -2.05 -0.61 -2.45
N GLY A 30 -3.19 -0.34 -3.08
CA GLY A 30 -4.29 0.39 -2.45
C GLY A 30 -5.12 -0.47 -1.50
N GLY A 31 -6.08 0.14 -0.81
CA GLY A 31 -6.90 -0.55 0.17
C GLY A 31 -7.92 0.35 0.87
N ASN A 32 -8.84 -0.28 1.58
CA ASN A 32 -9.93 0.38 2.29
C ASN A 32 -9.47 1.24 3.50
N LEU A 33 -10.40 2.01 4.08
CA LEU A 33 -10.25 2.69 5.36
C LEU A 33 -10.73 1.80 6.51
N TYR A 34 -9.85 1.60 7.49
CA TYR A 34 -10.15 0.83 8.70
C TYR A 34 -10.32 1.78 9.89
N PRO A 35 -11.34 1.57 10.75
CA PRO A 35 -11.46 2.33 11.98
C PRO A 35 -10.45 1.81 13.01
N LYS A 36 -9.87 2.70 13.83
CA LYS A 36 -8.93 2.29 14.89
C LYS A 36 -9.60 1.48 16.02
N LYS A 37 -10.91 1.69 16.21
CA LYS A 37 -11.74 1.03 17.22
C LYS A 37 -13.01 0.51 16.57
N GLU A 38 -13.64 -0.47 17.19
CA GLU A 38 -14.96 -0.94 16.75
C GLU A 38 -15.97 0.23 16.74
N THR A 39 -16.78 0.27 15.70
CA THR A 39 -17.67 1.39 15.43
C THR A 39 -18.99 0.94 14.82
N THR A 40 -20.03 1.74 15.07
CA THR A 40 -21.34 1.62 14.43
C THR A 40 -21.44 2.38 13.11
N ILE A 41 -20.37 3.10 12.70
CA ILE A 41 -20.31 3.76 11.38
C ILE A 41 -20.32 2.69 10.28
N GLN A 42 -21.14 2.91 9.27
CA GLN A 42 -21.38 1.92 8.20
C GLN A 42 -20.83 2.45 6.89
N LEU A 43 -19.93 1.72 6.23
CA LEU A 43 -19.58 1.97 4.83
C LEU A 43 -20.80 1.62 3.95
N LYS A 44 -21.27 2.58 3.15
CA LYS A 44 -22.43 2.43 2.25
C LYS A 44 -22.02 2.36 0.79
N ARG A 45 -20.98 3.10 0.42
CA ARG A 45 -20.51 3.17 -0.96
C ARG A 45 -19.03 3.47 -0.98
N GLU A 46 -18.33 2.87 -1.93
CA GLU A 46 -16.95 3.14 -2.27
C GLU A 46 -16.88 3.34 -3.78
N VAL A 47 -16.28 4.45 -4.22
CA VAL A 47 -16.04 4.75 -5.64
C VAL A 47 -14.55 4.89 -5.84
N LEU A 48 -14.00 3.95 -6.61
CA LEU A 48 -12.58 3.91 -6.93
C LEU A 48 -12.32 4.51 -8.31
N ILE A 49 -11.41 5.46 -8.37
CA ILE A 49 -10.96 6.09 -9.63
C ILE A 49 -9.46 5.87 -9.73
N PHE A 50 -9.05 5.13 -10.76
CA PHE A 50 -7.65 4.90 -11.07
C PHE A 50 -7.25 5.75 -12.28
N THR A 51 -6.28 6.65 -12.08
CA THR A 51 -5.69 7.46 -13.15
C THR A 51 -4.26 6.98 -13.40
N TYR A 52 -4.01 6.40 -14.57
CA TYR A 52 -2.70 5.91 -14.96
C TYR A 52 -1.71 7.06 -15.24
N LEU A 53 -0.53 6.98 -14.63
CA LEU A 53 0.57 7.94 -14.71
C LEU A 53 1.85 7.26 -15.21
N ASP A 54 1.76 6.52 -16.32
CA ASP A 54 2.83 5.79 -17.00
C ASP A 54 3.48 4.64 -16.21
N THR A 55 4.15 4.91 -15.09
CA THR A 55 4.69 3.84 -14.22
C THR A 55 4.04 3.81 -12.85
N ALA A 56 3.10 4.72 -12.61
CA ALA A 56 2.37 4.85 -11.37
C ALA A 56 0.87 4.94 -11.65
N VAL A 57 0.09 4.86 -10.58
CA VAL A 57 -1.35 5.13 -10.60
C VAL A 57 -1.68 6.09 -9.49
N ARG A 58 -2.49 7.10 -9.81
CA ARG A 58 -3.20 7.88 -8.80
C ARG A 58 -4.51 7.16 -8.53
N VAL A 59 -4.77 6.86 -7.25
CA VAL A 59 -6.04 6.33 -6.81
C VAL A 59 -6.75 7.42 -6.04
N GLU A 60 -7.96 7.76 -6.48
CA GLU A 60 -8.87 8.63 -5.77
C GLU A 60 -10.06 7.78 -5.33
N ILE A 61 -10.34 7.79 -4.02
CA ILE A 61 -11.44 7.02 -3.46
C ILE A 61 -12.40 7.96 -2.75
N LEU A 62 -13.68 7.82 -3.08
CA LEU A 62 -14.79 8.45 -2.38
C LEU A 62 -15.57 7.38 -1.61
N PHE A 63 -15.59 7.52 -0.30
CA PHE A 63 -16.40 6.72 0.60
C PHE A 63 -17.63 7.50 1.05
N GLU A 64 -18.77 6.82 1.04
CA GLU A 64 -19.99 7.27 1.70
C GLU A 64 -20.19 6.42 2.95
N PHE A 65 -20.14 7.07 4.11
CA PHE A 65 -20.38 6.46 5.39
C PHE A 65 -21.71 6.93 5.99
N TYR A 66 -22.36 6.07 6.76
CA TYR A 66 -23.57 6.41 7.51
C TYR A 66 -23.32 6.26 9.02
N ASN A 67 -23.52 7.34 9.77
CA ASN A 67 -23.54 7.35 11.23
C ASN A 67 -24.99 7.21 11.74
N PRO A 68 -25.38 6.07 12.34
CA PRO A 68 -26.72 5.91 12.89
C PRO A 68 -26.94 6.66 14.22
N GLY A 69 -25.86 7.09 14.88
CA GLY A 69 -25.89 7.71 16.21
C GLY A 69 -25.67 9.21 16.20
N GLU A 70 -25.31 9.73 17.37
CA GLU A 70 -24.91 11.14 17.52
C GLU A 70 -23.54 11.41 16.90
N ALA A 71 -23.24 12.69 16.66
CA ALA A 71 -21.97 13.09 16.06
C ALA A 71 -20.77 12.64 16.91
N LYS A 72 -19.74 12.12 16.25
CA LYS A 72 -18.52 11.64 16.92
C LYS A 72 -17.31 11.72 16.00
N THR A 73 -16.14 11.87 16.61
CA THR A 73 -14.86 11.81 15.90
C THR A 73 -14.26 10.42 16.04
N GLU A 74 -13.83 9.83 14.93
CA GLU A 74 -13.12 8.55 14.91
C GLU A 74 -11.83 8.68 14.13
N THR A 75 -10.76 8.06 14.66
CA THR A 75 -9.51 7.92 13.94
C THR A 75 -9.62 6.75 12.96
N VAL A 76 -9.46 7.02 11.67
CA VAL A 76 -9.50 6.03 10.59
C VAL A 76 -8.13 5.93 9.92
N GLY A 77 -7.84 4.79 9.30
CA GLY A 77 -6.53 4.47 8.75
C GLY A 77 -6.60 3.76 7.41
N PHE A 78 -5.82 4.24 6.45
CA PHE A 78 -5.52 3.57 5.19
C PHE A 78 -4.26 2.71 5.38
N VAL A 79 -4.39 1.39 5.19
CA VAL A 79 -3.33 0.41 5.41
C VAL A 79 -2.69 0.01 4.08
N THR A 80 -1.36 0.08 4.00
CA THR A 80 -0.58 -0.30 2.82
C THR A 80 0.60 -1.19 3.23
N PRO A 81 0.90 -2.26 2.47
CA PRO A 81 2.03 -3.12 2.74
C PRO A 81 3.37 -2.47 2.35
N PRO A 82 4.48 -2.99 2.90
CA PRO A 82 5.82 -2.65 2.43
C PRO A 82 6.09 -3.22 1.03
N SER A 83 7.09 -2.67 0.34
CA SER A 83 7.62 -3.25 -0.89
C SER A 83 8.36 -4.57 -0.63
N SER A 84 8.36 -5.48 -1.60
CA SER A 84 9.04 -6.78 -1.54
C SER A 84 9.55 -7.26 -2.92
N GLY A 85 10.28 -8.38 -2.97
CA GLY A 85 10.91 -8.91 -4.18
C GLY A 85 12.37 -8.48 -4.34
N ASP A 86 12.88 -8.44 -5.58
CA ASP A 86 14.28 -8.08 -5.89
C ASP A 86 14.56 -6.56 -5.77
N MET A 87 13.98 -5.93 -4.75
CA MET A 87 14.32 -4.59 -4.34
C MET A 87 15.18 -4.69 -3.07
N PRO A 88 16.31 -3.98 -2.96
CA PRO A 88 17.02 -3.92 -1.69
C PRO A 88 16.02 -3.44 -0.63
N TYR A 89 15.83 -4.24 0.42
CA TYR A 89 15.05 -3.88 1.61
C TYR A 89 15.68 -2.62 2.19
N ARG A 90 15.25 -1.46 1.72
CA ARG A 90 15.55 -0.19 2.34
C ARG A 90 14.55 -0.07 3.46
N ASP A 91 15.02 -0.42 4.65
CA ASP A 91 14.42 0.06 5.89
C ASP A 91 14.22 1.56 5.70
N ASP A 92 12.96 1.94 5.63
CA ASP A 92 12.42 3.22 5.20
C ASP A 92 12.50 4.24 6.32
N GLY A 93 13.67 4.28 6.95
CA GLY A 93 13.99 5.09 8.10
C GLY A 93 13.92 6.57 7.76
N LEU A 94 12.95 7.24 8.37
CA LEU A 94 12.98 8.63 8.83
C LEU A 94 13.83 9.57 7.95
N VAL A 95 13.17 10.33 7.06
CA VAL A 95 13.81 11.49 6.43
C VAL A 95 13.54 12.69 7.32
N ASP A 96 14.60 13.29 7.87
CA ASP A 96 14.52 14.45 8.75
C ASP A 96 13.68 14.24 10.04
N GLY A 97 13.62 13.00 10.54
CA GLY A 97 12.85 12.66 11.74
C GLY A 97 11.35 12.44 11.50
N GLU A 98 10.88 12.57 10.26
CA GLU A 98 9.52 12.23 9.86
C GLU A 98 9.46 10.92 9.09
N PHE A 99 8.44 10.13 9.41
CA PHE A 99 8.19 8.87 8.74
C PHE A 99 7.68 9.15 7.32
N LYS A 100 8.47 8.81 6.29
CA LYS A 100 8.03 8.88 4.89
C LYS A 100 7.85 7.47 4.37
N HIS A 101 6.62 7.10 4.05
CA HIS A 101 6.38 5.84 3.35
C HIS A 101 7.17 5.84 2.04
N PRO A 102 7.97 4.80 1.77
CA PRO A 102 8.94 4.85 0.68
C PRO A 102 8.28 4.80 -0.71
N LYS A 103 6.97 4.47 -0.79
CA LYS A 103 6.27 4.08 -2.03
C LYS A 103 4.83 4.59 -2.20
N ILE A 104 4.35 5.43 -1.29
CA ILE A 104 3.05 6.10 -1.39
C ILE A 104 3.32 7.60 -1.40
N PHE A 105 2.77 8.31 -2.37
CA PHE A 105 3.03 9.72 -2.61
C PHE A 105 1.73 10.51 -2.65
N ASP A 106 1.81 11.81 -2.37
CA ASP A 106 0.70 12.77 -2.45
C ASP A 106 -0.57 12.31 -1.72
N PHE A 107 -0.41 11.71 -0.54
CA PHE A 107 -1.54 11.34 0.29
C PHE A 107 -2.28 12.59 0.79
N TYR A 108 -3.59 12.61 0.62
CA TYR A 108 -4.47 13.56 1.29
C TYR A 108 -5.81 12.93 1.64
N ALA A 109 -6.48 13.48 2.65
CA ALA A 109 -7.83 13.08 3.04
C ALA A 109 -8.70 14.32 3.28
N ILE A 110 -9.93 14.29 2.79
CA ILE A 110 -10.95 15.30 2.94
C ILE A 110 -12.16 14.63 3.59
N VAL A 111 -12.60 15.14 4.74
CA VAL A 111 -13.77 14.65 5.47
C VAL A 111 -14.81 15.76 5.45
N ASN A 112 -15.98 15.48 4.86
CA ASN A 112 -17.08 16.45 4.73
C ASN A 112 -16.58 17.83 4.25
N ASP A 113 -15.86 17.83 3.12
CA ASP A 113 -15.26 19.00 2.47
C ASP A 113 -14.12 19.70 3.24
N ILE A 114 -13.66 19.13 4.36
CA ILE A 114 -12.56 19.66 5.18
C ILE A 114 -11.31 18.79 5.01
N MET A 115 -10.23 19.39 4.51
CA MET A 115 -8.90 18.77 4.42
C MET A 115 -8.39 18.41 5.82
N GLN A 116 -8.02 17.14 6.02
CA GLN A 116 -7.54 16.64 7.30
C GLN A 116 -6.01 16.59 7.36
N PRO A 117 -5.40 16.98 8.49
CA PRO A 117 -4.02 16.60 8.76
C PRO A 117 -3.94 15.08 8.93
N TRP A 118 -2.86 14.48 8.43
CA TRP A 118 -2.63 13.05 8.51
C TRP A 118 -1.24 12.75 9.06
N LYS A 119 -1.08 11.52 9.55
CA LYS A 119 0.18 10.97 10.05
C LYS A 119 0.38 9.56 9.51
N VAL A 120 1.61 9.08 9.51
CA VAL A 120 1.95 7.71 9.08
C VAL A 120 2.85 7.03 10.12
N PHE A 121 2.54 5.77 10.45
CA PHE A 121 3.36 4.90 11.30
C PHE A 121 3.38 3.47 10.76
N LYS A 122 4.29 2.65 11.27
CA LYS A 122 4.18 1.19 11.15
C LYS A 122 2.90 0.73 11.87
N ALA A 123 2.15 -0.19 11.27
CA ALA A 123 0.86 -0.66 11.78
C ALA A 123 0.94 -1.13 13.24
N LYS A 124 2.01 -1.83 13.61
CA LYS A 124 2.29 -2.30 14.97
C LYS A 124 2.35 -1.17 16.01
N GLU A 125 2.84 0.00 15.64
CA GLU A 125 2.98 1.17 16.51
C GLU A 125 1.72 2.05 16.51
N SER A 126 0.90 1.92 15.47
CA SER A 126 -0.29 2.74 15.25
C SER A 126 -1.50 2.35 16.14
N GLY A 127 -1.52 1.10 16.63
CA GLY A 127 -2.64 0.53 17.37
C GLY A 127 -3.86 0.18 16.51
N PHE A 128 -3.74 0.18 15.18
CA PHE A 128 -4.75 -0.36 14.27
C PHE A 128 -4.69 -1.88 14.24
N ARG A 129 -5.87 -2.52 14.13
CA ARG A 129 -5.96 -3.96 13.85
C ARG A 129 -5.88 -4.14 12.35
N THR A 130 -4.83 -4.79 11.86
CA THR A 130 -4.70 -5.18 10.46
C THR A 130 -4.93 -6.68 10.35
N ASP A 131 -5.54 -7.14 9.25
CA ASP A 131 -5.82 -8.57 9.00
C ASP A 131 -4.57 -9.36 8.56
N SER A 132 -3.38 -8.75 8.66
CA SER A 132 -2.12 -9.33 8.23
C SER A 132 -1.63 -10.37 9.25
N GLU A 133 -1.79 -11.66 8.94
CA GLU A 133 -1.06 -12.75 9.60
C GLU A 133 0.30 -13.01 8.88
N GLY A 134 1.40 -13.17 9.62
CA GLY A 134 2.72 -13.56 9.07
C GLY A 134 3.66 -12.42 8.67
N GLU A 135 4.61 -12.67 7.74
CA GLU A 135 5.75 -11.80 7.32
C GLU A 135 5.39 -10.40 6.80
N PHE A 136 4.11 -10.02 6.75
CA PHE A 136 3.63 -8.65 6.54
C PHE A 136 3.81 -7.73 7.77
N TYR A 137 4.82 -8.01 8.61
CA TYR A 137 5.12 -7.35 9.89
C TYR A 137 5.42 -5.84 9.80
N ASN A 138 5.46 -5.28 8.60
CA ASN A 138 5.87 -3.90 8.33
C ASN A 138 4.85 -3.12 7.48
N GLU A 139 3.54 -3.43 7.59
CA GLU A 139 2.51 -2.56 7.01
C GLU A 139 2.60 -1.14 7.61
N TYR A 140 2.14 -0.16 6.83
CA TYR A 140 2.07 1.24 7.25
C TYR A 140 0.63 1.71 7.23
N VAL A 141 0.32 2.62 8.14
CA VAL A 141 -1.02 3.17 8.29
C VAL A 141 -0.97 4.68 8.19
N TYR A 142 -1.60 5.21 7.14
CA TYR A 142 -1.92 6.63 7.02
C TYR A 142 -3.22 6.89 7.76
N TYR A 143 -3.20 7.69 8.79
CA TYR A 143 -4.37 7.91 9.62
C TYR A 143 -4.64 9.37 9.90
N PHE A 144 -5.92 9.67 10.08
CA PHE A 144 -6.47 10.99 10.32
C PHE A 144 -7.75 10.85 11.14
N ASP A 145 -8.14 11.95 11.79
CA ASP A 145 -9.40 12.01 12.52
C ASP A 145 -10.52 12.43 11.56
N ALA A 146 -11.65 11.72 11.62
CA ALA A 146 -12.83 12.00 10.82
C ALA A 146 -14.01 12.30 11.75
N GLU A 147 -14.60 13.48 11.61
CA GLU A 147 -15.83 13.84 12.31
C GLU A 147 -17.04 13.34 11.53
N PHE A 148 -17.74 12.36 12.09
CA PHE A 148 -18.95 11.79 11.53
C PHE A 148 -20.18 12.47 12.13
N GLN A 149 -20.84 13.32 11.36
CA GLN A 149 -22.18 13.84 11.69
C GLN A 149 -23.21 12.72 11.65
N LYS A 150 -24.34 12.89 12.35
CA LYS A 150 -25.47 11.96 12.23
C LYS A 150 -25.95 11.91 10.78
N GLY A 151 -26.14 10.70 10.23
CA GLY A 151 -26.51 10.49 8.84
C GLY A 151 -25.32 10.28 7.92
N THR A 152 -25.40 10.77 6.69
CA THR A 152 -24.41 10.53 5.63
C THR A 152 -23.18 11.43 5.80
N ASN A 153 -21.99 10.84 5.64
CA ASN A 153 -20.69 11.50 5.67
C ASN A 153 -19.88 11.08 4.45
N ILE A 154 -19.10 12.01 3.92
CA ILE A 154 -18.23 11.76 2.77
C ILE A 154 -16.79 11.84 3.21
N ILE A 155 -16.02 10.80 2.89
CA ILE A 155 -14.56 10.83 3.01
C ILE A 155 -13.99 10.63 1.61
N GLN A 156 -13.15 11.56 1.19
CA GLN A 156 -12.33 11.41 0.00
C GLN A 156 -10.88 11.26 0.45
N HIS A 157 -10.16 10.30 -0.11
CA HIS A 157 -8.70 10.31 0.01
C HIS A 157 -8.08 9.95 -1.34
N SER A 158 -6.83 10.35 -1.50
CA SER A 158 -6.07 10.09 -2.72
C SER A 158 -4.65 9.76 -2.35
N TYR A 159 -4.03 8.96 -3.20
CA TYR A 159 -2.61 8.67 -3.13
C TYR A 159 -2.09 8.19 -4.49
N ILE A 160 -0.77 8.22 -4.64
CA ILE A 160 -0.07 7.71 -5.81
C ILE A 160 0.84 6.58 -5.37
N TYR A 161 0.86 5.47 -6.11
CA TYR A 161 1.87 4.42 -5.93
C TYR A 161 2.36 3.89 -7.28
N LYS A 162 3.59 3.35 -7.26
CA LYS A 162 4.25 2.79 -8.46
C LYS A 162 3.70 1.40 -8.76
N GLY A 163 3.47 1.10 -10.05
CA GLY A 163 3.05 -0.22 -10.50
C GLY A 163 4.12 -1.26 -10.24
N SER A 164 3.70 -2.40 -9.67
CA SER A 164 4.54 -3.59 -9.51
C SER A 164 4.84 -4.23 -10.86
N SER A 165 5.85 -5.08 -10.94
CA SER A 165 6.23 -5.72 -12.21
C SER A 165 6.76 -7.11 -11.99
N SER A 166 6.57 -7.97 -12.97
CA SER A 166 7.10 -9.33 -13.04
C SER A 166 7.64 -9.59 -14.43
N VAL A 167 8.13 -10.81 -14.69
CA VAL A 167 8.54 -11.22 -16.04
C VAL A 167 7.39 -11.19 -17.05
N GLU A 168 6.15 -11.29 -16.57
CA GLU A 168 4.94 -11.31 -17.41
C GLU A 168 4.30 -9.93 -17.55
N TYR A 169 4.42 -9.06 -16.54
CA TYR A 169 3.69 -7.78 -16.48
C TYR A 169 4.60 -6.60 -16.13
N LYS A 170 4.41 -5.48 -16.84
CA LYS A 170 5.25 -4.28 -16.68
C LYS A 170 4.74 -3.31 -15.61
N ASN A 171 3.43 -3.25 -15.36
CA ASN A 171 2.78 -2.32 -14.44
C ASN A 171 1.50 -2.96 -13.87
N GLU A 172 1.62 -3.61 -12.71
CA GLU A 172 0.53 -4.23 -11.97
C GLU A 172 0.08 -3.30 -10.84
N PHE A 173 -1.23 -3.03 -10.79
CA PHE A 173 -1.85 -2.13 -9.83
C PHE A 173 -2.87 -2.92 -9.00
N PHE A 174 -2.60 -3.05 -7.71
CA PHE A 174 -3.41 -3.83 -6.78
C PHE A 174 -4.25 -2.93 -5.87
N TYR A 175 -5.44 -3.41 -5.49
CA TYR A 175 -6.32 -2.78 -4.51
C TYR A 175 -6.96 -3.84 -3.61
N ARG A 176 -6.84 -3.67 -2.29
CA ARG A 176 -7.41 -4.57 -1.28
C ARG A 176 -8.81 -4.09 -0.88
N LEU A 177 -9.84 -4.85 -1.25
CA LEU A 177 -11.24 -4.58 -0.87
C LEU A 177 -11.55 -5.03 0.56
#